data_AF-A0A9Q9MTV7-F1
#
_entry.id   AF-A0A9Q9MTV7-F1
#
_cell.length_a   1.000
_cell.length_b   1.000
_cell.length_c   1.000
_cell.angle_alpha   90.00
_cell.angle_beta   90.00
_cell.angle_gamma   90.00
#
_symmetry.space_group_name_H-M   'P 1'
#
loop_
_entity.id
_entity.type
_entity.pdbx_description
1 polymer ?
#
loop_
_entity_poly.entity_id
_entity_poly.type
_entity_poly.pdbx_seq_one_letter_code
_entity_poly.pdbx_strand_id
1 'polypeptide(L)'
;MKKSSKKFPKISGIGPFFELDGRRQRAVIAMIEEDLTDEELGKIVDRTARTVRNWKNDDLIIAAKEQYIKITAKRKYVPDAMKRLYYLMINAKSEMVQLQSAITILKMSGMMSDNSTPELDNAKVRKADAEADIARWKADELTGKNKADDSTVLVDDIGDAEDE
;
A
#
# COMPACT_ATOMS: atom_id res chain seq x y z
N MET A 1 -31.73 17.99 14.95
CA MET A 1 -30.32 17.54 15.15
C MET A 1 -29.39 18.61 14.57
N LYS A 2 -28.60 19.29 15.40
CA LYS A 2 -27.64 20.32 14.94
C LYS A 2 -26.45 19.61 14.29
N LYS A 3 -26.26 19.75 12.98
CA LYS A 3 -24.99 19.38 12.32
C LYS A 3 -23.91 20.28 12.91
N SER A 4 -23.15 19.73 13.86
CA SER A 4 -21.94 20.38 14.38
C SER A 4 -21.04 20.64 13.19
N SER A 5 -20.77 21.90 12.87
CA SER A 5 -19.74 22.25 11.90
C SER A 5 -18.42 21.80 12.52
N LYS A 6 -17.95 20.60 12.15
CA LYS A 6 -16.62 20.12 12.54
C LYS A 6 -15.62 21.14 12.01
N LYS A 7 -15.14 22.02 12.89
CA LYS A 7 -14.03 22.89 12.58
C LYS A 7 -12.83 21.98 12.37
N PHE A 8 -12.34 21.93 11.15
CA PHE A 8 -11.10 21.21 10.85
C PHE A 8 -9.98 21.77 11.72
N PRO A 9 -9.14 20.90 12.33
CA PRO A 9 -8.06 21.35 13.19
C PRO A 9 -7.15 22.32 12.41
N LYS A 10 -6.68 23.39 13.08
CA LYS A 10 -5.69 24.29 12.47
C LYS A 10 -4.36 23.53 12.39
N ILE A 11 -3.98 23.15 11.17
CA ILE A 11 -2.68 22.56 10.87
C ILE A 11 -1.80 23.71 10.35
N SER A 12 -0.65 23.94 10.96
CA SER A 12 0.38 24.88 10.47
C SER A 12 1.55 24.11 9.84
N GLY A 13 2.16 24.71 8.82
CA GLY A 13 3.28 24.13 8.10
C GLY A 13 3.65 24.94 6.84
N ILE A 14 4.54 24.39 6.03
CA ILE A 14 5.06 24.99 4.78
C ILE A 14 4.67 24.09 3.60
N GLY A 15 4.29 24.68 2.47
CA GLY A 15 4.05 23.99 1.20
C GLY A 15 2.60 24.13 0.66
N PRO A 16 2.29 23.47 -0.48
CA PRO A 16 1.09 23.72 -1.28
C PRO A 16 -0.23 23.70 -0.51
N PHE A 17 -0.41 22.80 0.46
CA PHE A 17 -1.61 22.74 1.29
C PHE A 17 -1.76 23.98 2.19
N PHE A 18 -0.66 24.48 2.73
CA PHE A 18 -0.67 25.64 3.63
C PHE A 18 -0.77 26.97 2.87
N GLU A 19 -0.49 26.98 1.57
CA GLU A 19 -0.66 28.13 0.68
C GLU A 19 -2.13 28.36 0.28
N LEU A 20 -2.97 27.32 0.38
CA LEU A 20 -4.40 27.43 0.09
C LEU A 20 -5.15 28.28 1.14
N ASP A 21 -6.18 29.00 0.70
CA ASP A 21 -7.11 29.66 1.62
C ASP A 21 -7.94 28.63 2.40
N GLY A 22 -8.50 29.05 3.55
CA GLY A 22 -9.20 28.14 4.47
C GLY A 22 -10.38 27.38 3.85
N ARG A 23 -11.01 27.87 2.77
CA ARG A 23 -12.08 27.12 2.08
C ARG A 23 -11.49 26.04 1.18
N ARG A 24 -10.42 26.35 0.44
CA ARG A 24 -9.70 25.37 -0.40
C ARG A 24 -9.02 24.29 0.44
N GLN A 25 -8.42 24.65 1.58
CA GLN A 25 -7.90 23.66 2.54
C GLN A 25 -9.01 22.72 3.01
N ARG A 26 -10.17 23.27 3.39
CA ARG A 26 -11.34 22.47 3.79
C ARG A 26 -11.81 21.54 2.68
N ALA A 27 -11.85 22.02 1.44
CA ALA A 27 -12.17 21.19 0.28
C ALA A 27 -11.16 20.05 0.14
N VAL A 28 -9.85 20.32 0.22
CA VAL A 28 -8.81 19.28 0.13
C VAL A 28 -8.99 18.21 1.20
N ILE A 29 -9.23 18.61 2.46
CA ILE A 29 -9.46 17.65 3.54
C ILE A 29 -10.70 16.80 3.26
N ALA A 30 -11.84 17.43 2.94
CA ALA A 30 -13.09 16.73 2.69
C ALA A 30 -13.01 15.81 1.46
N MET A 31 -12.28 16.21 0.40
CA MET A 31 -12.04 15.37 -0.78
C MET A 31 -11.21 14.11 -0.49
N ILE A 32 -10.46 14.07 0.61
CA ILE A 32 -9.57 12.96 0.96
C ILE A 32 -10.20 12.09 2.07
N GLU A 33 -10.82 12.71 3.06
CA GLU A 33 -11.34 12.01 4.23
C GLU A 33 -12.80 11.58 4.10
N GLU A 34 -13.55 12.15 3.16
CA GLU A 34 -14.98 11.91 2.99
C GLU A 34 -15.30 11.49 1.54
N ASP A 35 -16.26 10.57 1.38
CA ASP A 35 -16.78 10.17 0.07
C ASP A 35 -17.98 11.04 -0.29
N LEU A 36 -17.70 12.25 -0.78
CA LEU A 36 -18.71 13.28 -1.06
C LEU A 36 -18.78 13.65 -2.54
N THR A 37 -20.00 13.93 -2.98
CA THR A 37 -20.25 14.50 -4.31
C THR A 37 -19.75 15.95 -4.41
N ASP A 38 -19.55 16.44 -5.64
CA ASP A 38 -19.18 17.85 -5.89
C ASP A 38 -20.18 18.84 -5.24
N GLU A 39 -21.46 18.48 -5.20
CA GLU A 39 -22.51 19.30 -4.59
C GLU A 39 -22.41 19.35 -3.07
N GLU A 40 -22.13 18.23 -2.43
CA GLU A 40 -21.95 18.16 -0.98
C GLU A 40 -20.67 18.87 -0.54
N LEU A 41 -19.57 18.66 -1.27
CA LEU A 41 -18.33 19.41 -1.07
C LEU A 41 -18.56 20.91 -1.22
N GLY A 42 -19.33 21.32 -2.23
CA GLY A 42 -19.72 22.71 -2.46
C GLY A 42 -20.43 23.31 -1.25
N LYS A 43 -21.41 22.59 -0.68
CA LYS A 43 -22.13 23.01 0.54
C LYS A 43 -21.19 23.17 1.75
N ILE A 44 -20.20 22.31 1.92
CA ILE A 44 -19.24 22.36 3.04
C ILE A 44 -18.30 23.56 2.96
N VAL A 45 -17.89 23.93 1.74
CA VAL A 45 -16.94 25.02 1.50
C VAL A 45 -17.60 26.33 1.07
N ASP A 46 -18.94 26.36 1.08
CA ASP A 46 -19.76 27.51 0.70
C ASP A 46 -19.44 27.99 -0.74
N ARG A 47 -19.48 27.04 -1.68
CA ARG A 47 -19.24 27.23 -3.12
C ARG A 47 -20.15 26.34 -3.97
N THR A 48 -20.20 26.64 -5.27
CA THR A 48 -20.94 25.82 -6.23
C THR A 48 -20.18 24.54 -6.56
N ALA A 49 -20.92 23.49 -6.95
CA ALA A 49 -20.34 22.24 -7.43
C ALA A 49 -19.38 22.46 -8.62
N ARG A 50 -19.71 23.40 -9.51
CA ARG A 50 -18.85 23.80 -10.63
C ARG A 50 -17.48 24.32 -10.16
N THR A 51 -17.47 25.16 -9.14
CA THR A 51 -16.22 25.68 -8.56
C THR A 51 -15.37 24.55 -7.97
N VAL A 52 -15.99 23.63 -7.23
CA VAL A 52 -15.30 22.45 -6.67
C VAL A 52 -14.73 21.57 -7.77
N ARG A 53 -15.48 21.35 -8.86
CA ARG A 53 -15.01 20.61 -10.02
C ARG A 53 -13.79 21.26 -10.68
N ASN A 54 -13.79 22.58 -10.82
CA ASN A 54 -12.64 23.31 -11.34
C ASN A 54 -11.42 23.14 -10.43
N TRP A 55 -11.60 23.18 -9.11
CA TRP A 55 -10.50 22.95 -8.15
C TRP A 55 -9.88 21.55 -8.27
N LYS A 56 -10.65 20.53 -8.63
CA LYS A 56 -10.09 19.17 -8.81
C LYS A 56 -9.03 19.09 -9.92
N ASN A 57 -9.03 20.05 -10.85
CA ASN A 57 -8.09 20.14 -11.96
C ASN A 57 -7.06 21.28 -11.77
N ASP A 58 -7.05 21.94 -10.60
CA ASP A 58 -6.11 23.02 -10.28
C ASP A 58 -4.79 22.41 -9.75
N ASP A 59 -3.66 22.76 -10.37
CA ASP A 59 -2.35 22.19 -10.04
C ASP A 59 -1.96 22.40 -8.57
N LEU A 60 -2.30 23.56 -8.00
CA LEU A 60 -2.02 23.86 -6.59
C LEU A 60 -2.87 22.98 -5.67
N ILE A 61 -4.13 22.74 -6.03
CA ILE A 61 -5.02 21.83 -5.28
C ILE A 61 -4.52 20.38 -5.37
N ILE A 62 -4.06 19.93 -6.54
CA ILE A 62 -3.49 18.59 -6.72
C ILE A 62 -2.26 18.42 -5.83
N ALA A 63 -1.31 19.37 -5.89
CA ALA A 63 -0.12 19.37 -5.05
C ALA A 63 -0.46 19.43 -3.55
N ALA A 64 -1.48 20.22 -3.18
CA ALA A 64 -1.98 20.29 -1.80
C ALA A 64 -2.59 18.97 -1.32
N LYS A 65 -3.33 18.25 -2.18
CA LYS A 65 -3.87 16.93 -1.86
C LYS A 65 -2.75 15.93 -1.58
N GLU A 66 -1.74 15.86 -2.45
CA GLU A 66 -0.57 15.00 -2.25
C GLU A 66 0.15 15.32 -0.94
N GLN A 67 0.35 16.62 -0.67
CA GLN A 67 0.99 17.05 0.57
C GLN A 67 0.15 16.67 1.80
N TYR A 68 -1.16 16.88 1.77
CA TYR A 68 -2.05 16.52 2.88
C TYR A 68 -2.02 15.01 3.16
N ILE A 69 -2.06 14.16 2.13
CA ILE A 69 -1.95 12.71 2.28
C ILE A 69 -0.65 12.34 3.00
N LYS A 70 0.49 12.93 2.60
CA LYS A 70 1.79 12.68 3.25
C LYS A 70 1.78 13.13 4.72
N ILE A 71 1.20 14.29 5.02
CA ILE A 71 1.08 14.80 6.40
C ILE A 71 0.21 13.85 7.24
N THR A 72 -0.96 13.47 6.75
CA THR A 72 -1.91 12.61 7.45
C THR A 72 -1.36 11.21 7.67
N ALA A 73 -0.69 10.64 6.65
CA ALA A 73 0.01 9.36 6.80
C ALA A 73 1.03 9.41 7.93
N LYS A 74 1.91 10.42 7.95
CA LYS A 74 2.95 10.57 8.98
C LYS A 74 2.38 10.84 10.38
N ARG A 75 1.35 11.68 10.49
CA ARG A 75 0.86 12.17 11.79
C ARG A 75 -0.22 11.29 12.41
N LYS A 76 -0.99 10.56 11.61
CA LYS A 76 -2.16 9.79 12.06
C LYS A 76 -1.97 8.29 11.79
N TYR A 77 -1.83 7.92 10.51
CA TYR A 77 -1.87 6.51 10.14
C TYR A 77 -0.65 5.72 10.62
N VAL A 78 0.56 6.29 10.51
CA VAL A 78 1.78 5.63 10.98
C VAL A 78 1.73 5.36 12.50
N PRO A 79 1.43 6.35 13.37
CA PRO A 79 1.26 6.07 14.80
C PRO A 79 0.19 5.03 15.13
N ASP A 80 -0.96 5.09 14.46
CA ASP A 80 -2.05 4.14 14.70
C ASP A 80 -1.69 2.71 14.24
N ALA A 81 -1.00 2.58 13.11
CA ALA A 81 -0.45 1.33 12.64
C ALA A 81 0.59 0.76 13.61
N MET A 82 1.49 1.60 14.13
CA MET A 82 2.48 1.18 15.14
C MET A 82 1.83 0.67 16.42
N LYS A 83 0.81 1.37 16.93
CA LYS A 83 0.02 0.90 18.08
C LYS A 83 -0.65 -0.45 17.79
N ARG A 84 -1.17 -0.62 16.57
CA ARG A 84 -1.82 -1.88 16.16
C ARG A 84 -0.81 -3.03 16.07
N LEU A 85 0.37 -2.80 15.50
CA LEU A 85 1.46 -3.79 15.44
C LEU A 85 1.88 -4.20 16.86
N TYR A 86 2.10 -3.24 17.75
CA TYR A 86 2.43 -3.53 19.15
C TYR A 86 1.33 -4.35 19.85
N TYR A 87 0.06 -4.00 19.61
CA TYR A 87 -1.07 -4.76 20.15
C TYR A 87 -1.08 -6.21 19.62
N LEU A 88 -0.87 -6.41 18.33
CA LEU A 88 -0.82 -7.75 17.72
C LEU A 88 0.36 -8.58 18.23
N MET A 89 1.52 -7.95 18.41
CA MET A 89 2.72 -8.57 18.96
C MET A 89 2.47 -9.24 20.32
N ILE A 90 1.68 -8.60 21.19
CA ILE A 90 1.47 -9.06 22.58
C ILE A 90 0.20 -9.92 22.71
N ASN A 91 -0.84 -9.64 21.92
CA ASN A 91 -2.18 -10.18 22.16
C ASN A 91 -2.71 -11.13 21.06
N ALA A 92 -2.05 -11.25 19.92
CA ALA A 92 -2.53 -12.16 18.88
C ALA A 92 -2.45 -13.61 19.37
N LYS A 93 -3.45 -14.45 19.04
CA LYS A 93 -3.44 -15.87 19.40
C LYS A 93 -2.42 -16.70 18.61
N SER A 94 -2.03 -16.22 17.44
CA SER A 94 -1.08 -16.90 16.55
C SER A 94 0.33 -16.37 16.82
N GLU A 95 1.23 -17.27 17.20
CA GLU A 95 2.66 -16.99 17.38
C GLU A 95 3.29 -16.39 16.12
N MET A 96 2.87 -16.86 14.94
CA MET A 96 3.33 -16.31 13.66
C MET A 96 2.96 -14.83 13.49
N VAL A 97 1.73 -14.43 13.87
CA VAL A 97 1.29 -13.03 13.79
C VAL A 97 2.04 -12.17 14.82
N GLN A 98 2.30 -12.72 16.01
CA GLN A 98 3.11 -12.04 17.03
C GLN A 98 4.53 -11.77 16.51
N LEU A 99 5.18 -12.81 15.96
CA LEU A 99 6.52 -12.75 15.40
C LEU A 99 6.61 -11.78 14.21
N GLN A 100 5.67 -11.84 13.27
CA GLN A 100 5.62 -10.92 12.12
C GLN A 100 5.45 -9.46 12.57
N SER A 101 4.64 -9.23 13.61
CA SER A 101 4.46 -7.88 14.17
C SER A 101 5.75 -7.37 14.80
N ALA A 102 6.46 -8.20 15.56
CA ALA A 102 7.77 -7.87 16.15
C ALA A 102 8.82 -7.58 15.07
N ILE A 103 8.93 -8.45 14.06
CA ILE A 103 9.85 -8.28 12.92
C ILE A 103 9.57 -6.97 12.19
N THR A 104 8.30 -6.65 11.93
CA THR A 104 7.92 -5.42 11.24
C THR A 104 8.33 -4.18 12.04
N ILE A 105 8.12 -4.19 13.37
CA ILE A 105 8.57 -3.10 14.25
C ILE A 105 10.09 -2.93 14.20
N LEU A 106 10.85 -4.03 14.26
CA LEU A 106 12.32 -4.02 14.19
C LEU A 106 12.85 -3.54 12.84
N LYS A 107 12.19 -3.90 11.73
CA LYS A 107 12.51 -3.36 10.40
C LYS A 107 12.26 -1.86 10.35
N MET A 108 11.13 -1.39 10.88
CA MET A 108 10.79 0.03 10.91
C MET A 108 11.71 0.87 11.81
N SER A 109 12.28 0.28 12.86
CA SER A 109 13.27 0.96 13.72
C SER A 109 14.69 0.98 13.14
N GLY A 110 14.92 0.33 12.00
CA GLY A 110 16.25 0.15 11.40
C GLY A 110 17.13 -0.85 12.18
N MET A 111 16.56 -1.61 13.11
CA MET A 111 17.28 -2.64 13.90
C MET A 111 17.39 -3.97 13.15
N MET A 112 16.51 -4.22 12.18
CA MET A 112 16.75 -5.17 11.11
C MET A 112 17.18 -4.39 9.87
N SER A 113 18.43 -4.52 9.46
CA SER A 113 18.75 -4.29 8.06
C SER A 113 18.00 -5.36 7.26
N ASP A 114 17.13 -4.96 6.34
CA ASP A 114 17.10 -5.72 5.11
C ASP A 114 18.53 -5.57 4.59
N ASN A 115 19.34 -6.64 4.58
CA ASN A 115 20.67 -6.63 3.97
C ASN A 115 20.54 -6.46 2.44
N SER A 116 19.80 -5.45 1.99
CA SER A 116 19.68 -5.03 0.61
C SER A 116 21.01 -4.38 0.25
N THR A 117 21.95 -5.22 -0.16
CA THR A 117 22.98 -4.77 -1.07
C THR A 117 22.38 -4.70 -2.48
N PRO A 118 22.92 -3.86 -3.37
CA PRO A 118 22.54 -3.86 -4.78
C PRO A 118 22.60 -5.26 -5.41
N GLU A 119 23.50 -6.15 -4.94
CA GLU A 119 23.54 -7.53 -5.41
C GLU A 119 22.33 -8.36 -4.98
N LEU A 120 21.85 -8.20 -3.74
CA LEU A 120 20.72 -8.98 -3.22
C LEU A 120 19.40 -8.61 -3.89
N ASP A 121 19.18 -7.32 -4.17
CA ASP A 121 17.99 -6.87 -4.88
C ASP A 121 18.01 -7.32 -6.35
N ASN A 122 19.18 -7.29 -7.01
CA ASN A 122 19.36 -7.90 -8.33
C ASN A 122 19.14 -9.42 -8.32
N ALA A 123 19.45 -10.12 -7.23
CA ALA A 123 19.19 -11.55 -7.10
C ALA A 123 17.69 -11.84 -6.92
N LYS A 124 16.97 -11.01 -6.17
CA LYS A 124 15.51 -11.10 -6.02
C LYS A 124 14.78 -10.87 -7.35
N VAL A 125 15.21 -9.86 -8.12
CA VAL A 125 14.66 -9.60 -9.47
C VAL A 125 14.91 -10.80 -10.38
N ARG A 126 16.14 -11.31 -10.46
CA ARG A 126 16.47 -12.50 -11.27
C ARG A 126 15.67 -13.73 -10.86
N LYS A 127 15.41 -13.92 -9.57
CA LYS A 127 14.57 -15.02 -9.07
C LYS A 127 13.11 -14.83 -9.48
N ALA A 128 12.56 -13.63 -9.33
CA ALA A 128 11.19 -13.33 -9.75
C ALA A 128 11.00 -13.49 -11.26
N ASP A 129 12.00 -13.11 -12.06
CA ASP A 129 11.99 -13.32 -13.51
C ASP A 129 12.01 -14.82 -13.85
N ALA A 130 12.89 -15.60 -13.21
CA ALA A 130 12.93 -17.06 -13.41
C ALA A 130 11.63 -17.75 -12.98
N GLU A 131 11.02 -17.32 -11.87
CA GLU A 131 9.71 -17.82 -11.42
C GLU A 131 8.60 -17.45 -12.41
N ALA A 132 8.64 -16.25 -12.99
CA ALA A 132 7.71 -15.83 -14.03
C ALA A 132 7.88 -16.63 -15.32
N ASP A 133 9.13 -16.94 -15.72
CA ASP A 133 9.43 -17.76 -16.88
C ASP A 133 8.98 -19.21 -16.68
N ILE A 134 9.19 -19.78 -15.49
CA ILE A 134 8.66 -21.11 -15.13
C ILE A 134 7.14 -21.11 -15.17
N ALA A 135 6.49 -20.08 -14.63
CA ALA A 135 5.03 -19.96 -14.63
C ALA A 135 4.48 -19.83 -16.06
N ARG A 136 5.15 -19.07 -16.94
CA ARG A 136 4.83 -18.97 -18.37
C ARG A 136 5.02 -20.30 -19.08
N TRP A 137 6.14 -20.97 -18.87
CA TRP A 137 6.42 -22.27 -19.47
C TRP A 137 5.37 -23.32 -19.09
N LYS A 138 5.01 -23.39 -17.80
CA LYS A 138 3.92 -24.26 -17.30
C LYS A 138 2.56 -23.89 -17.91
N ALA A 139 2.27 -22.60 -18.08
CA ALA A 139 1.03 -22.17 -18.73
C ALA A 139 1.00 -22.54 -20.23
N ASP A 140 2.13 -22.43 -20.92
CA ASP A 140 2.26 -22.80 -22.33
C ASP A 140 2.27 -24.33 -22.54
N GLU A 141 2.74 -25.11 -21.56
CA GLU A 141 2.60 -26.57 -21.50
C GLU A 141 1.12 -26.98 -21.35
N LEU A 142 0.41 -26.39 -20.39
CA LEU A 142 -1.02 -26.66 -20.14
C LEU A 142 -1.93 -26.23 -21.30
N THR A 143 -1.52 -25.23 -22.09
CA THR A 143 -2.26 -24.79 -23.29
C THR A 143 -1.81 -25.51 -24.57
N GLY A 144 -0.90 -26.47 -24.47
CA GLY A 144 -0.45 -27.32 -25.57
C GLY A 144 0.43 -26.61 -26.61
N LYS A 145 0.96 -25.43 -26.29
CA LYS A 145 1.92 -24.70 -27.14
C LYS A 145 3.32 -25.27 -27.02
N ASN A 146 3.69 -25.79 -25.85
CA ASN A 146 4.92 -26.54 -25.63
C ASN A 146 4.66 -28.05 -25.79
N LYS A 147 4.40 -28.50 -27.02
CA LYS A 147 4.57 -29.93 -27.35
C LYS A 147 6.06 -30.19 -27.53
N ALA A 148 6.73 -30.56 -26.44
CA ALA A 148 8.01 -31.22 -26.54
C ALA A 148 7.73 -32.69 -26.90
N ASP A 149 7.97 -33.06 -28.16
CA ASP A 149 8.03 -34.47 -28.62
C ASP A 149 9.25 -35.23 -28.02
N ASP A 150 9.85 -34.71 -26.94
CA ASP A 150 11.04 -35.27 -26.28
C ASP A 150 10.98 -35.04 -24.76
N SER A 151 9.83 -35.41 -24.15
CA SER A 151 9.70 -35.50 -22.70
C SER A 151 10.48 -36.71 -22.20
N THR A 152 11.69 -36.50 -21.67
CA THR A 152 12.39 -37.54 -20.92
C THR A 152 11.73 -37.69 -19.56
N VAL A 153 10.84 -38.67 -19.45
CA VAL A 153 10.31 -39.15 -18.17
C VAL A 153 11.44 -39.90 -17.46
N LEU A 154 11.96 -39.33 -16.38
CA LEU A 154 12.84 -40.06 -15.46
C LEU A 154 11.97 -41.05 -14.68
N VAL A 155 11.96 -42.31 -15.12
CA VAL A 155 11.37 -43.41 -14.35
C VAL A 155 12.42 -43.85 -13.34
N ASP A 156 12.16 -43.60 -12.06
CA ASP A 156 12.99 -44.08 -10.96
C ASP A 156 12.61 -45.54 -10.68
N ASP A 157 13.20 -46.48 -11.42
CA ASP A 157 13.13 -47.91 -11.12
C ASP A 157 14.02 -48.20 -9.90
N ILE A 158 13.55 -47.80 -8.72
CA ILE A 158 13.97 -48.39 -7.44
C ILE A 158 12.83 -49.30 -7.00
N GLY A 159 12.83 -50.52 -7.56
CA GLY A 159 11.97 -51.62 -7.17
C GLY A 159 12.78 -52.69 -6.44
N ASP A 160 12.29 -53.06 -5.27
CA ASP A 160 12.81 -54.07 -4.32
C ASP A 160 13.60 -55.21 -4.95
N ALA A 161 14.85 -55.38 -4.49
CA ALA A 161 15.47 -56.69 -4.43
C ALA A 161 15.25 -57.26 -3.01
N GLU A 162 14.04 -57.74 -2.75
CA GLU A 162 13.85 -58.81 -1.78
C GLU A 162 13.89 -60.12 -2.57
N ASP A 163 14.86 -60.99 -2.27
CA ASP A 163 14.69 -62.43 -2.41
C ASP A 163 15.62 -63.15 -1.42
N GLU A 164 15.02 -64.13 -0.74
CA GLU A 164 15.52 -64.99 0.36
C GLU A 164 16.73 -65.88 0.03
#